data_AF-A0A834YUP0-F1
#
_entry.id   AF-A0A834YUP0-F1
#
_cell.length_a   1.000
_cell.length_b   1.000
_cell.length_c   1.000
_cell.angle_alpha   90.00
_cell.angle_beta   90.00
_cell.angle_gamma   90.00
#
_symmetry.space_group_name_H-M   'P 1'
#
loop_
_entity.id
_entity.type
_entity.pdbx_description
1 polymer ?
#
loop_
_entity_poly.entity_id
_entity_poly.type
_entity_poly.pdbx_seq_one_letter_code
_entity_poly.pdbx_strand_id
1 'polypeptide(L)'
;MADQESPELEPELSDKQKKEIAKWFLLNSPAGEIQYVATDLRSVLMDENVYNMAVSEAFPMFNKAYMICLEMSDRSGDVLVTSFGEINENEYLDPRTAQVAVVDHIKQVCTEVRPATDEELPSLYIEEFRCALDAEIIKYVSEAYPKGACSVYCINGKDVEEPGSDFELAVVISAARHSPQNFCNGSWRSVWNIEFKDDQQVVEVRGTVQVGAHYFEEGNVQLDAKHECKDSTIFQSPEDGAISITNIIRHHETEYMASIEASYSNLPDTTFKQQCLQLHKCRTEMCQHQHTYVICCCDDATASVDGCSKMILVFMQHQVMLRTPKLLVVARFDFSLCLKMLPLSLLKTAQGHPMLVELKNGETYNGHLVNCDTWMNIHLREVICTSKDGDRFWRMPECYIRGNTIKYLRVPDEVIDKVQEETKSRTDRKPPGVGRGRGRGREEGASGRPAKGIGRGLDDGGSKGMGGGRGRGGPGGRTGGNRGGGRGRG
;
A
#
# COMPACT_ATOMS: atom_id res chain seq x y z
N MET A 1 -41.23 6.19 51.99
CA MET A 1 -40.88 7.35 51.16
C MET A 1 -40.04 6.78 50.04
N ALA A 2 -40.59 6.75 48.83
CA ALA A 2 -39.87 6.31 47.65
C ALA A 2 -39.09 7.52 47.16
N ASP A 3 -37.76 7.46 47.25
CA ASP A 3 -36.89 8.44 46.62
C ASP A 3 -37.04 8.27 45.11
N GLN A 4 -37.73 9.21 44.49
CA GLN A 4 -37.70 9.39 43.05
C GLN A 4 -36.33 9.99 42.71
N GLU A 5 -35.42 9.15 42.22
CA GLU A 5 -34.25 9.62 41.47
C GLU A 5 -34.77 10.38 40.24
N SER A 6 -34.74 11.71 40.32
CA SER A 6 -34.87 12.59 39.17
C SER A 6 -33.76 12.25 38.17
N PRO A 7 -34.07 12.02 36.88
CA PRO A 7 -33.04 11.77 35.88
C PRO A 7 -32.15 13.01 35.79
N GLU A 8 -30.85 12.84 36.00
CA GLU A 8 -29.84 13.85 35.73
C GLU A 8 -30.00 14.28 34.26
N LEU A 9 -30.53 15.48 34.03
CA LEU A 9 -30.57 16.10 32.71
C LEU A 9 -29.12 16.29 32.25
N GLU A 10 -28.68 15.47 31.28
CA GLU A 10 -27.42 15.73 30.61
C GLU A 10 -27.43 17.18 30.08
N PRO A 11 -26.32 17.94 30.23
CA PRO A 11 -26.28 19.31 29.78
C PRO A 11 -26.45 19.35 28.26
N GLU A 12 -27.57 19.92 27.79
CA GLU A 12 -27.80 20.13 26.36
C GLU A 12 -26.66 20.97 25.77
N LEU A 13 -26.08 20.49 24.66
CA LEU A 13 -25.03 21.20 23.95
C LEU A 13 -25.54 22.57 23.48
N SER A 14 -24.73 23.61 23.66
CA SER A 14 -25.05 24.94 23.14
C SER A 14 -25.06 24.95 21.61
N ASP A 15 -25.84 25.85 21.01
CA ASP A 15 -25.94 25.99 19.55
C ASP A 15 -24.58 26.27 18.90
N LYS A 16 -23.70 26.98 19.60
CA LYS A 16 -22.32 27.21 19.16
C LYS A 16 -21.53 25.90 19.11
N GLN A 17 -21.66 25.03 20.10
CA GLN A 17 -20.99 23.71 20.09
C GLN A 17 -21.56 22.80 19.02
N LYS A 18 -22.90 22.78 18.86
CA LYS A 18 -23.56 22.02 17.79
C LYS A 18 -23.07 22.46 16.42
N LYS A 19 -22.94 23.77 16.18
CA LYS A 19 -22.38 24.33 14.95
C LYS A 19 -20.94 23.86 14.70
N GLU A 20 -20.05 23.93 15.69
CA GLU A 20 -18.66 23.51 15.52
C GLU A 20 -18.53 22.00 15.24
N ILE A 21 -19.36 21.17 15.89
CA ILE A 21 -19.43 19.73 15.62
C ILE A 21 -19.94 19.46 14.20
N ALA A 22 -21.02 20.15 13.79
CA ALA A 22 -21.59 20.07 12.46
C ALA A 22 -20.57 20.43 11.37
N LYS A 23 -19.87 21.55 11.58
CA LYS A 23 -18.77 22.00 10.71
C LYS A 23 -17.65 20.97 10.64
N TRP A 24 -17.26 20.37 11.76
CA TRP A 24 -16.23 19.34 11.80
C TRP A 24 -16.62 18.10 10.98
N PHE A 25 -17.88 17.63 11.05
CA PHE A 25 -18.35 16.52 10.21
C PHE A 25 -18.30 16.85 8.71
N LEU A 26 -18.70 18.05 8.32
CA LEU A 26 -18.66 18.49 6.93
C LEU A 26 -17.21 18.58 6.40
N LEU A 27 -16.28 19.12 7.19
CA LEU A 27 -14.88 19.25 6.79
C LEU A 27 -14.15 17.89 6.66
N ASN A 28 -14.56 16.89 7.44
CA ASN A 28 -14.00 15.53 7.39
C ASN A 28 -14.81 14.58 6.48
N SER A 29 -15.71 15.12 5.67
CA SER A 29 -16.46 14.30 4.70
C SER A 29 -15.50 13.69 3.67
N PRO A 30 -15.72 12.45 3.22
CA PRO A 30 -14.94 11.88 2.12
C PRO A 30 -15.13 12.64 0.81
N ALA A 31 -14.13 12.54 -0.08
CA ALA A 31 -14.18 13.19 -1.39
C ALA A 31 -15.41 12.76 -2.20
N GLY A 32 -16.24 13.73 -2.58
CA GLY A 32 -17.47 13.50 -3.35
C GLY A 32 -18.69 13.09 -2.54
N GLU A 33 -18.61 13.07 -1.20
CA GLU A 33 -19.71 12.62 -0.34
C GLU A 33 -20.31 13.69 0.56
N ILE A 34 -19.77 14.92 0.55
CA ILE A 34 -20.22 16.01 1.42
C ILE A 34 -21.72 16.29 1.33
N GLN A 35 -22.35 16.14 0.16
CA GLN A 35 -23.80 16.33 0.00
C GLN A 35 -24.62 15.29 0.78
N TYR A 36 -24.17 14.04 0.81
CA TYR A 36 -24.82 12.98 1.60
C TYR A 36 -24.64 13.26 3.08
N VAL A 37 -23.42 13.59 3.51
CA VAL A 37 -23.13 13.93 4.91
C VAL A 37 -23.92 15.15 5.37
N ALA A 38 -24.07 16.17 4.52
CA ALA A 38 -24.89 17.34 4.84
C ALA A 38 -26.37 16.99 5.00
N THR A 39 -26.90 16.10 4.14
CA THR A 39 -28.29 15.62 4.24
C THR A 39 -28.52 14.86 5.54
N ASP A 40 -27.60 13.95 5.90
CA ASP A 40 -27.67 13.20 7.15
C ASP A 40 -27.55 14.13 8.37
N LEU A 41 -26.61 15.07 8.32
CA LEU A 41 -26.38 16.06 9.37
C LEU A 41 -27.61 16.94 9.62
N ARG A 42 -28.32 17.33 8.56
CA ARG A 42 -29.60 18.07 8.66
C ARG A 42 -30.64 17.28 9.46
N SER A 43 -30.73 15.97 9.22
CA SER A 43 -31.66 15.09 9.93
C SER A 43 -31.30 14.89 11.41
N VAL A 44 -30.00 14.91 11.74
CA VAL A 44 -29.50 14.72 13.11
C VAL A 44 -29.63 15.99 13.93
N LEU A 45 -29.32 17.16 13.36
CA LEU A 45 -29.37 18.44 14.10
C LEU A 45 -30.79 18.89 14.41
N MET A 46 -31.76 18.62 13.50
CA MET A 46 -33.15 19.08 13.59
C MET A 46 -33.31 20.60 13.84
N ASP A 47 -32.28 21.39 13.54
CA ASP A 47 -32.24 22.85 13.66
C ASP A 47 -31.69 23.45 12.35
N GLU A 48 -32.58 24.11 11.61
CA GLU A 48 -32.26 24.72 10.32
C GLU A 48 -31.30 25.91 10.43
N ASN A 49 -31.36 26.68 11.53
CA ASN A 49 -30.52 27.87 11.68
C ASN A 49 -29.06 27.45 11.92
N VAL A 50 -28.86 26.51 12.84
CA VAL A 50 -27.52 25.96 13.14
C VAL A 50 -26.96 25.23 11.92
N TYR A 51 -27.79 24.45 11.22
CA TYR A 51 -27.42 23.77 9.99
C TYR A 51 -26.95 24.76 8.91
N ASN A 52 -27.74 25.79 8.60
CA ASN A 52 -27.41 26.74 7.55
C ASN A 52 -26.11 27.51 7.85
N MET A 53 -25.88 27.91 9.11
CA MET A 53 -24.62 28.55 9.52
C MET A 53 -23.41 27.60 9.41
N ALA A 54 -23.57 26.33 9.75
CA ALA A 54 -22.49 25.35 9.64
C ALA A 54 -22.13 25.07 8.17
N VAL A 55 -23.15 24.90 7.32
CA VAL A 55 -23.02 24.64 5.88
C VAL A 55 -22.38 25.82 5.15
N SER A 56 -22.82 27.05 5.43
CA SER A 56 -22.28 28.26 4.77
C SER A 56 -20.80 28.46 5.06
N GLU A 57 -20.31 28.05 6.23
CA GLU A 57 -18.88 28.11 6.55
C GLU A 57 -18.12 26.89 6.02
N ALA A 58 -18.64 25.69 6.19
CA ALA A 58 -17.89 24.47 5.92
C ALA A 58 -17.71 24.19 4.43
N PHE A 59 -18.72 24.42 3.59
CA PHE A 59 -18.66 24.10 2.16
C PHE A 59 -17.57 24.87 1.40
N PRO A 60 -17.38 26.19 1.59
CA PRO A 60 -16.26 26.91 0.98
C PRO A 60 -14.89 26.33 1.37
N MET A 61 -14.69 26.05 2.65
CA MET A 61 -13.44 25.44 3.14
C MET A 61 -13.22 24.04 2.57
N PHE A 62 -14.26 23.21 2.53
CA PHE A 62 -14.20 21.88 1.94
C PHE A 62 -13.89 21.92 0.45
N ASN A 63 -14.62 22.73 -0.32
CA ASN A 63 -14.47 22.81 -1.77
C ASN A 63 -13.05 23.25 -2.15
N LYS A 64 -12.48 24.23 -1.42
CA LYS A 64 -11.09 24.68 -1.62
C LYS A 64 -10.06 23.60 -1.24
N ALA A 65 -10.26 22.91 -0.12
CA ALA A 65 -9.34 21.85 0.32
C ALA A 65 -9.35 20.64 -0.63
N TYR A 66 -10.51 20.28 -1.16
CA TYR A 66 -10.66 19.16 -2.11
C TYR A 66 -10.44 19.56 -3.57
N MET A 67 -10.22 20.84 -3.85
CA MET A 67 -9.92 21.38 -5.18
C MET A 67 -10.91 20.85 -6.22
N ILE A 68 -12.20 21.04 -5.94
CA ILE A 68 -13.27 20.53 -6.79
C ILE A 68 -13.22 21.23 -8.15
N CYS A 69 -13.54 20.46 -9.19
CA CYS A 69 -13.63 20.94 -10.56
C CYS A 69 -15.11 21.14 -10.93
N LEU A 70 -15.47 22.33 -11.40
CA LEU A 70 -16.83 22.69 -11.77
C LEU A 70 -16.88 23.17 -13.22
N GLU A 71 -17.86 22.67 -13.99
CA GLU A 71 -18.11 23.16 -15.35
C GLU A 71 -18.65 24.59 -15.30
N MET A 72 -18.11 25.48 -16.13
CA MET A 72 -18.56 26.86 -16.24
C MET A 72 -19.96 26.96 -16.87
N SER A 73 -20.76 27.93 -16.42
CA SER A 73 -22.16 28.07 -16.86
C SER A 73 -22.33 28.33 -18.37
N ASP A 74 -21.32 28.92 -19.01
CA ASP A 74 -21.25 29.20 -20.45
C ASP A 74 -20.59 28.05 -21.26
N ARG A 75 -20.14 26.99 -20.59
CA ARG A 75 -19.40 25.84 -21.15
C ARG A 75 -18.10 26.22 -21.86
N SER A 76 -17.48 27.33 -21.46
CA SER A 76 -16.15 27.72 -21.93
C SER A 76 -15.06 26.76 -21.48
N GLY A 77 -15.27 26.08 -20.34
CA GLY A 77 -14.34 25.13 -19.75
C GLY A 77 -14.77 24.77 -18.33
N ASP A 78 -13.79 24.30 -17.56
CA ASP A 78 -13.96 23.95 -16.15
C ASP A 78 -13.10 24.87 -15.27
N VAL A 79 -13.60 25.20 -14.07
CA VAL A 79 -12.88 25.98 -13.06
C VAL A 79 -12.51 25.11 -11.87
N LEU A 80 -11.27 25.24 -11.39
CA LEU A 80 -10.84 24.64 -10.14
C LEU A 80 -11.06 25.61 -8.97
N VAL A 81 -11.80 25.15 -7.96
CA VAL A 81 -12.04 25.91 -6.74
C VAL A 81 -10.84 25.75 -5.82
N THR A 82 -9.94 26.72 -5.82
CA THR A 82 -8.69 26.71 -5.03
C THR A 82 -8.49 28.04 -4.33
N SER A 83 -7.66 28.06 -3.28
CA SER A 83 -7.23 29.31 -2.64
C SER A 83 -6.31 30.16 -3.52
N PHE A 84 -5.70 29.57 -4.57
CA PHE A 84 -4.79 30.28 -5.46
C PHE A 84 -5.53 31.11 -6.51
N GLY A 85 -6.71 30.66 -6.93
CA GLY A 85 -7.58 31.38 -7.87
C GLY A 85 -8.70 32.18 -7.21
N GLU A 86 -8.75 32.27 -5.88
CA GLU A 86 -9.80 32.97 -5.15
C GLU A 86 -9.62 34.49 -5.26
N ILE A 87 -10.57 35.18 -5.88
CA ILE A 87 -10.59 36.65 -5.96
C ILE A 87 -11.46 37.21 -4.83
N ASN A 88 -12.69 36.69 -4.72
CA ASN A 88 -13.66 36.99 -3.69
C ASN A 88 -14.21 35.67 -3.11
N GLU A 89 -14.96 35.72 -2.01
CA GLU A 89 -15.44 34.52 -1.29
C GLU A 89 -16.13 33.47 -2.20
N ASN A 90 -16.78 33.90 -3.27
CA ASN A 90 -17.49 33.03 -4.23
C ASN A 90 -16.95 33.15 -5.67
N GLU A 91 -15.89 33.91 -5.93
CA GLU A 91 -15.37 34.17 -7.28
C GLU A 91 -14.00 33.54 -7.48
N TYR A 92 -13.89 32.70 -8.51
CA TYR A 92 -12.68 31.92 -8.81
C TYR A 92 -12.20 32.19 -10.23
N LEU A 93 -10.95 32.61 -10.36
CA LEU A 93 -10.27 32.82 -11.63
C LEU A 93 -9.88 31.50 -12.27
N ASP A 94 -10.17 31.36 -13.56
CA ASP A 94 -9.48 30.43 -14.45
C ASP A 94 -8.49 31.20 -15.34
N PRO A 95 -7.17 31.12 -15.06
CA PRO A 95 -6.15 31.82 -15.83
C PRO A 95 -6.08 31.40 -17.30
N ARG A 96 -6.53 30.18 -17.64
CA ARG A 96 -6.45 29.67 -19.01
C ARG A 96 -7.44 30.33 -19.94
N THR A 97 -8.69 30.44 -19.51
CA THR A 97 -9.77 31.09 -20.29
C THR A 97 -9.86 32.60 -20.03
N ALA A 98 -9.10 33.12 -19.05
CA ALA A 98 -9.19 34.49 -18.56
C ALA A 98 -10.63 34.86 -18.13
N GLN A 99 -11.30 33.91 -17.47
CA GLN A 99 -12.65 34.08 -16.96
C GLN A 99 -12.68 33.89 -15.44
N VAL A 100 -13.66 34.52 -14.80
CA VAL A 100 -13.94 34.39 -13.38
C VAL A 100 -15.31 33.76 -13.22
N ALA A 101 -15.37 32.63 -12.53
CA ALA A 101 -16.56 31.87 -12.25
C ALA A 101 -17.12 32.20 -10.86
N VAL A 102 -18.42 32.48 -10.79
CA VAL A 102 -19.15 32.67 -9.53
C VAL A 102 -19.74 31.34 -9.09
N VAL A 103 -19.32 30.84 -7.92
CA VAL A 103 -19.63 29.50 -7.44
C VAL A 103 -20.64 29.54 -6.29
N ASP A 104 -21.72 28.77 -6.41
CA ASP A 104 -22.57 28.42 -5.27
C ASP A 104 -21.91 27.23 -4.54
N HIS A 105 -21.24 27.52 -3.43
CA HIS A 105 -20.50 26.51 -2.67
C HIS A 105 -21.37 25.36 -2.16
N ILE A 106 -22.62 25.64 -1.77
CA ILE A 106 -23.52 24.67 -1.17
C ILE A 106 -24.02 23.70 -2.25
N LYS A 107 -24.44 24.24 -3.39
CA LYS A 107 -24.88 23.42 -4.53
C LYS A 107 -23.73 22.82 -5.33
N GLN A 108 -22.51 23.33 -5.14
CA GLN A 108 -21.31 22.97 -5.91
C GLN A 108 -21.54 23.14 -7.41
N VAL A 109 -22.01 24.32 -7.82
CA VAL A 109 -22.25 24.67 -9.23
C VAL A 109 -21.72 26.06 -9.55
N CYS A 110 -21.22 26.25 -10.77
CA CYS A 110 -20.97 27.58 -11.32
C CYS A 110 -22.32 28.21 -11.72
N THR A 111 -22.59 29.39 -11.19
CA THR A 111 -23.85 30.12 -11.42
C THR A 111 -23.72 31.13 -12.56
N GLU A 112 -22.63 31.89 -12.55
CA GLU A 112 -22.36 32.96 -13.50
C GLU A 112 -20.87 32.96 -13.86
N VAL A 113 -20.55 33.49 -15.04
CA VAL A 113 -19.19 33.65 -15.53
C VAL A 113 -19.02 35.08 -16.05
N ARG A 114 -17.93 35.73 -15.66
CA ARG A 114 -17.53 37.05 -16.17
C ARG A 114 -16.10 36.98 -16.72
N PRO A 115 -15.73 37.85 -17.67
CA PRO A 115 -14.33 38.00 -18.05
C PRO A 115 -13.49 38.52 -16.87
N ALA A 116 -12.23 38.09 -16.78
CA ALA A 116 -11.28 38.64 -15.83
C ALA A 116 -10.90 40.08 -16.20
N THR A 117 -10.60 40.88 -15.20
CA THR A 117 -10.06 42.24 -15.37
C THR A 117 -8.54 42.21 -15.50
N ASP A 118 -7.96 43.25 -16.11
CA ASP A 118 -6.51 43.32 -16.32
C ASP A 118 -5.72 43.29 -15.00
N GLU A 119 -6.29 43.74 -13.88
CA GLU A 119 -5.65 43.72 -12.54
C GLU A 119 -5.63 42.31 -11.89
N GLU A 120 -6.55 41.44 -12.32
CA GLU A 120 -6.67 40.05 -11.87
C GLU A 120 -5.72 39.11 -12.64
N LEU A 121 -5.24 39.54 -13.82
CA LEU A 121 -4.35 38.77 -14.67
C LEU A 121 -2.87 39.14 -14.43
N PRO A 122 -1.95 38.19 -14.64
CA PRO A 122 -0.52 38.48 -14.55
C PRO A 122 -0.05 39.35 -15.72
N SER A 123 1.12 39.99 -15.55
CA SER A 123 1.80 40.70 -16.63
C SER A 123 2.07 39.79 -17.84
N LEU A 124 2.25 40.38 -19.03
CA LEU A 124 2.56 39.64 -20.25
C LEU A 124 3.82 38.77 -20.12
N TYR A 125 4.83 39.24 -19.39
CA TYR A 125 6.07 38.49 -19.15
C TYR A 125 5.81 37.20 -18.38
N ILE A 126 5.06 37.27 -17.28
CA ILE A 126 4.71 36.10 -16.47
C ILE A 126 3.72 35.18 -17.20
N GLU A 127 2.82 35.76 -18.00
CA GLU A 127 1.86 35.01 -18.80
C GLU A 127 2.53 34.09 -19.82
N GLU A 128 3.69 34.47 -20.39
CA GLU A 128 4.47 33.59 -21.26
C GLU A 128 4.93 32.31 -20.53
N PHE A 129 5.47 32.45 -19.31
CA PHE A 129 5.87 31.29 -18.49
C PHE A 129 4.67 30.46 -18.05
N ARG A 130 3.59 31.12 -17.60
CA ARG A 130 2.36 30.45 -17.15
C ARG A 130 1.72 29.66 -18.29
N CYS A 131 1.58 30.25 -19.46
CA CYS A 131 0.97 29.62 -20.63
C CYS A 131 1.81 28.45 -21.16
N ALA A 132 3.14 28.60 -21.22
CA ALA A 132 4.03 27.51 -21.63
C ALA A 132 3.94 26.32 -20.66
N LEU A 133 3.93 26.58 -19.37
CA LEU A 133 3.79 25.56 -18.34
C LEU A 133 2.41 24.89 -18.37
N ASP A 134 1.33 25.67 -18.48
CA ASP A 134 -0.04 25.15 -18.57
C ASP A 134 -0.21 24.20 -19.76
N ALA A 135 0.35 24.54 -20.92
CA ALA A 135 0.30 23.70 -22.12
C ALA A 135 0.99 22.34 -21.93
N GLU A 136 2.13 22.28 -21.24
CA GLU A 136 2.82 21.02 -20.94
C GLU A 136 2.12 20.20 -19.85
N ILE A 137 1.59 20.86 -18.81
CA ILE A 137 0.85 20.19 -17.74
C ILE A 137 -0.46 19.58 -18.27
N ILE A 138 -1.19 20.27 -19.17
CA ILE A 138 -2.39 19.70 -19.81
C ILE A 138 -2.06 18.38 -20.51
N LYS A 139 -0.95 18.33 -21.28
CA LYS A 139 -0.52 17.11 -21.97
C LYS A 139 -0.27 16.01 -20.96
N TYR A 140 0.52 16.29 -19.92
CA TYR A 140 0.80 15.33 -18.85
C TYR A 140 -0.48 14.81 -18.17
N VAL A 141 -1.38 15.71 -17.78
CA VAL A 141 -2.61 15.36 -17.06
C VAL A 141 -3.55 14.52 -17.94
N SER A 142 -3.64 14.85 -19.24
CA SER A 142 -4.44 14.07 -20.20
C SER A 142 -3.93 12.63 -20.40
N GLU A 143 -2.62 12.41 -20.24
CA GLU A 143 -1.98 11.09 -20.33
C GLU A 143 -2.11 10.29 -19.03
N ALA A 144 -1.91 10.96 -17.88
CA ALA A 144 -1.79 10.31 -16.58
C ALA A 144 -3.12 10.14 -15.83
N TYR A 145 -4.06 11.09 -15.98
CA TYR A 145 -5.28 11.17 -15.17
C TYR A 145 -6.54 11.16 -16.05
N PRO A 146 -7.28 10.04 -16.10
CA PRO A 146 -8.58 10.00 -16.77
C PRO A 146 -9.55 11.00 -16.12
N LYS A 147 -9.98 12.03 -16.85
CA LYS A 147 -10.78 13.16 -16.34
C LYS A 147 -10.09 13.99 -15.25
N GLY A 148 -8.77 14.06 -15.26
CA GLY A 148 -8.04 15.02 -14.44
C GLY A 148 -8.27 16.45 -14.94
N ALA A 149 -8.28 17.39 -14.02
CA ALA A 149 -8.31 18.82 -14.28
C ALA A 149 -7.04 19.46 -13.71
N CYS A 150 -6.57 20.52 -14.37
CA CYS A 150 -5.41 21.27 -13.93
C CYS A 150 -5.56 22.75 -14.23
N SER A 151 -4.90 23.56 -13.42
CA SER A 151 -4.77 25.01 -13.62
C SER A 151 -3.44 25.51 -13.07
N VAL A 152 -2.90 26.55 -13.70
CA VAL A 152 -1.63 27.17 -13.35
C VAL A 152 -1.87 28.62 -12.97
N TYR A 153 -1.56 28.98 -11.73
CA TYR A 153 -1.79 30.29 -11.14
C TYR A 153 -0.47 31.04 -10.93
N CYS A 154 -0.51 32.36 -10.99
CA CYS A 154 0.56 33.21 -10.47
C CYS A 154 0.23 33.57 -9.02
N ILE A 155 1.10 33.21 -8.08
CA ILE A 155 0.89 33.44 -6.63
C ILE A 155 1.64 34.69 -6.17
N ASN A 156 2.82 34.94 -6.75
CA ASN A 156 3.68 36.06 -6.40
C ASN A 156 4.37 36.62 -7.64
N GLY A 157 4.63 37.92 -7.64
CA GLY A 157 5.29 38.60 -8.76
C GLY A 157 4.39 38.86 -9.97
N LYS A 158 3.07 39.00 -9.77
CA LYS A 158 2.10 39.21 -10.87
C LYS A 158 2.38 40.47 -11.72
N ASP A 159 2.96 41.51 -11.11
CA ASP A 159 3.26 42.80 -11.76
C ASP A 159 4.69 42.87 -12.32
N VAL A 160 5.42 41.76 -12.36
CA VAL A 160 6.81 41.72 -12.87
C VAL A 160 6.78 41.83 -14.39
N GLU A 161 7.23 42.96 -14.93
CA GLU A 161 7.25 43.22 -16.38
C GLU A 161 8.63 42.99 -17.02
N GLU A 162 9.70 42.96 -16.23
CA GLU A 162 11.08 42.81 -16.70
C GLU A 162 11.85 41.73 -15.94
N PRO A 163 12.86 41.09 -16.56
CA PRO A 163 13.79 40.20 -15.86
C PRO A 163 14.48 40.90 -14.69
N GLY A 164 14.82 40.16 -13.62
CA GLY A 164 15.47 40.71 -12.43
C GLY A 164 14.60 40.73 -11.17
N SER A 165 13.42 40.11 -11.20
CA SER A 165 12.57 39.93 -10.02
C SER A 165 12.07 38.49 -9.92
N ASP A 166 12.03 37.98 -8.70
CA ASP A 166 11.54 36.64 -8.42
C ASP A 166 10.01 36.58 -8.53
N PHE A 167 9.49 35.47 -9.06
CA PHE A 167 8.05 35.22 -9.15
C PHE A 167 7.73 33.76 -8.82
N GLU A 168 6.48 33.50 -8.44
CA GLU A 168 6.03 32.16 -8.05
C GLU A 168 4.77 31.74 -8.81
N LEU A 169 4.82 30.55 -9.40
CA LEU A 169 3.69 29.89 -10.03
C LEU A 169 3.21 28.70 -9.19
N ALA A 170 1.90 28.46 -9.12
CA ALA A 170 1.32 27.25 -8.57
C ALA A 170 0.67 26.43 -9.68
N VAL A 171 1.11 25.19 -9.83
CA VAL A 171 0.39 24.19 -10.63
C VAL A 171 -0.48 23.37 -9.70
N VAL A 172 -1.78 23.33 -9.99
CA VAL A 172 -2.75 22.52 -9.28
C VAL A 172 -3.27 21.44 -10.21
N ILE A 173 -3.23 20.18 -9.77
CA ILE A 173 -3.80 19.04 -10.46
C ILE A 173 -4.79 18.37 -9.52
N SER A 174 -6.00 18.16 -10.00
CA SER A 174 -7.08 17.49 -9.27
C SER A 174 -7.69 16.42 -10.16
N ALA A 175 -7.73 15.19 -9.68
CA ALA A 175 -8.38 14.09 -10.37
C ALA A 175 -9.21 13.29 -9.37
N ALA A 176 -10.49 13.13 -9.64
CA ALA A 176 -11.38 12.38 -8.77
C ALA A 176 -12.18 11.35 -9.56
N ARG A 177 -12.39 10.19 -8.96
CA ARG A 177 -13.24 9.15 -9.50
C ARG A 177 -14.23 8.71 -8.43
N HIS A 178 -15.48 9.10 -8.63
CA HIS A 178 -16.57 8.71 -7.76
C HIS A 178 -17.36 7.56 -8.38
N SER A 179 -17.50 6.47 -7.64
CA SER A 179 -18.23 5.29 -8.08
C SER A 179 -19.12 4.76 -6.95
N PRO A 180 -20.15 5.53 -6.53
CA PRO A 180 -21.01 5.17 -5.40
C PRO A 180 -21.74 3.83 -5.60
N GLN A 181 -22.05 3.46 -6.85
CA GLN A 181 -22.64 2.16 -7.19
C GLN A 181 -21.73 0.96 -6.84
N ASN A 182 -20.41 1.18 -6.83
CA ASN A 182 -19.40 0.20 -6.44
C ASN A 182 -18.84 0.49 -5.04
N PHE A 183 -19.53 1.34 -4.26
CA PHE A 183 -19.15 1.71 -2.90
C PHE A 183 -17.70 2.21 -2.77
N CYS A 184 -17.18 2.89 -3.79
CA CYS A 184 -15.78 3.30 -3.84
C CYS A 184 -15.61 4.68 -4.46
N ASN A 185 -14.88 5.55 -3.77
CA ASN A 185 -14.50 6.87 -4.22
C ASN A 185 -12.98 7.04 -4.07
N GLY A 186 -12.36 7.72 -5.04
CA GLY A 186 -10.93 8.03 -5.04
C GLY A 186 -10.68 9.46 -5.46
N SER A 187 -9.66 10.07 -4.89
CA SER A 187 -9.21 11.42 -5.21
C SER A 187 -7.69 11.49 -5.20
N TRP A 188 -7.14 12.13 -6.21
CA TRP A 188 -5.75 12.52 -6.32
C TRP A 188 -5.69 14.04 -6.43
N ARG A 189 -4.84 14.64 -5.62
CA ARG A 189 -4.67 16.09 -5.53
C ARG A 189 -3.19 16.39 -5.43
N SER A 190 -2.65 17.18 -6.34
CA SER A 190 -1.27 17.66 -6.23
C SER A 190 -1.17 19.15 -6.45
N VAL A 191 -0.34 19.77 -5.63
CA VAL A 191 -0.05 21.21 -5.65
C VAL A 191 1.46 21.36 -5.74
N TRP A 192 1.91 22.08 -6.75
CA TRP A 192 3.32 22.30 -7.06
C TRP A 192 3.59 23.79 -7.10
N ASN A 193 4.32 24.28 -6.10
CA ASN A 193 4.78 25.65 -6.03
C ASN A 193 6.14 25.75 -6.69
N ILE A 194 6.28 26.64 -7.66
CA ILE A 194 7.46 26.81 -8.49
C ILE A 194 7.94 28.24 -8.33
N GLU A 195 9.08 28.40 -7.67
CA GLU A 195 9.68 29.70 -7.36
C GLU A 195 10.84 29.95 -8.31
N PHE A 196 10.71 30.97 -9.16
CA PHE A 196 11.73 31.38 -10.11
C PHE A 196 12.61 32.44 -9.46
N LYS A 197 13.87 32.10 -9.19
CA LYS A 197 14.86 33.02 -8.60
C LYS A 197 15.81 33.51 -9.67
N ASP A 198 15.57 34.72 -10.17
CA ASP A 198 16.35 35.25 -11.30
C ASP A 198 17.79 35.56 -10.88
N ASP A 199 17.99 36.14 -9.70
CA ASP A 199 19.34 36.45 -9.17
C ASP A 199 20.25 35.21 -9.04
N GLN A 200 19.65 34.05 -8.74
CA GLN A 200 20.36 32.78 -8.56
C GLN A 200 20.37 31.92 -9.82
N GLN A 201 19.57 32.28 -10.83
CA GLN A 201 19.32 31.48 -12.03
C GLN A 201 18.85 30.05 -11.69
N VAL A 202 18.05 29.92 -10.62
CA VAL A 202 17.54 28.64 -10.10
C VAL A 202 16.03 28.70 -10.00
N VAL A 203 15.37 27.59 -10.31
CA VAL A 203 13.94 27.37 -10.12
C VAL A 203 13.76 26.31 -9.05
N GLU A 204 13.12 26.66 -7.94
CA GLU A 204 12.79 25.72 -6.86
C GLU A 204 11.38 25.16 -7.05
N VAL A 205 11.25 23.85 -7.03
CA VAL A 205 9.97 23.14 -7.22
C VAL A 205 9.60 22.43 -5.93
N ARG A 206 8.47 22.79 -5.33
CA ARG A 206 7.96 22.21 -4.08
C ARG A 206 6.60 21.57 -4.33
N GLY A 207 6.52 20.25 -4.17
CA GLY A 207 5.32 19.47 -4.41
C GLY A 207 4.67 18.99 -3.13
N THR A 208 3.34 19.02 -3.08
CA THR A 208 2.52 18.31 -2.10
C THR A 208 1.50 17.46 -2.84
N VAL A 209 1.55 16.15 -2.63
CA VAL A 209 0.62 15.17 -3.21
C VAL A 209 -0.24 14.58 -2.10
N GLN A 210 -1.56 14.57 -2.32
CA GLN A 210 -2.56 14.01 -1.42
C GLN A 210 -3.41 12.98 -2.17
N VAL A 211 -3.49 11.78 -1.60
CA VAL A 211 -4.25 10.65 -2.14
C VAL A 211 -5.30 10.25 -1.13
N GLY A 212 -6.55 10.28 -1.58
CA GLY A 212 -7.71 9.85 -0.82
C GLY A 212 -8.37 8.65 -1.49
N ALA A 213 -8.74 7.64 -0.72
CA ALA A 213 -9.67 6.60 -1.17
C ALA A 213 -10.65 6.24 -0.06
N HIS A 214 -11.89 5.95 -0.42
CA HIS A 214 -12.94 5.56 0.51
C HIS A 214 -13.71 4.38 -0.08
N TYR A 215 -13.72 3.26 0.64
CA TYR A 215 -14.47 2.07 0.30
C TYR A 215 -15.44 1.72 1.43
N PHE A 216 -16.72 1.57 1.10
CA PHE A 216 -17.79 1.49 2.08
C PHE A 216 -18.80 0.35 1.87
N GLU A 217 -18.38 -0.73 1.19
CA GLU A 217 -19.20 -1.95 1.08
C GLU A 217 -19.04 -2.80 2.35
N GLU A 218 -20.13 -2.97 3.12
CA GLU A 218 -20.17 -3.77 4.35
C GLU A 218 -19.12 -3.38 5.43
N GLY A 219 -18.57 -2.17 5.33
CA GLY A 219 -17.55 -1.62 6.21
C GLY A 219 -17.25 -0.17 5.86
N ASN A 220 -16.25 0.44 6.52
CA ASN A 220 -15.74 1.77 6.16
C ASN A 220 -14.21 1.71 6.22
N VAL A 221 -13.57 1.76 5.06
CA VAL A 221 -12.12 1.76 4.92
C VAL A 221 -11.71 3.01 4.17
N GLN A 222 -10.81 3.79 4.77
CA GLN A 222 -10.28 5.02 4.18
C GLN A 222 -8.77 4.95 4.06
N LEU A 223 -8.27 5.50 2.96
CA LEU A 223 -6.87 5.86 2.77
C LEU A 223 -6.81 7.37 2.70
N ASP A 224 -6.01 7.96 3.59
CA ASP A 224 -5.60 9.35 3.53
C ASP A 224 -4.07 9.38 3.60
N ALA A 225 -3.44 9.70 2.48
CA ALA A 225 -1.99 9.73 2.35
C ALA A 225 -1.56 11.09 1.82
N LYS A 226 -0.58 11.69 2.50
CA LYS A 226 0.05 12.94 2.13
C LYS A 226 1.55 12.74 1.96
N HIS A 227 2.10 13.29 0.89
CA HIS A 227 3.52 13.28 0.60
C HIS A 227 3.99 14.66 0.16
N GLU A 228 5.14 15.08 0.65
CA GLU A 228 5.77 16.36 0.32
C GLU A 228 7.15 16.09 -0.26
N CYS A 229 7.48 16.77 -1.36
CA CYS A 229 8.77 16.64 -2.03
C CYS A 229 9.28 18.02 -2.47
N LYS A 230 10.59 18.09 -2.71
CA LYS A 230 11.27 19.31 -3.14
C LYS A 230 12.35 18.93 -4.15
N ASP A 231 12.49 19.74 -5.18
CA ASP A 231 13.49 19.61 -6.22
C ASP A 231 13.90 21.00 -6.73
N SER A 232 14.92 21.05 -7.58
CA SER A 232 15.32 22.30 -8.24
C SER A 232 15.84 22.05 -9.65
N THR A 233 15.68 23.06 -10.49
CA THR A 233 16.20 23.09 -11.84
C THR A 233 16.81 24.45 -12.15
N ILE A 234 17.42 24.59 -13.31
CA ILE A 234 18.01 25.86 -13.76
C ILE A 234 16.93 26.76 -14.37
N PHE A 235 17.11 28.08 -14.26
CA PHE A 235 16.26 29.03 -14.98
C PHE A 235 16.56 28.93 -16.49
N GLN A 236 15.53 28.71 -17.30
CA GLN A 236 15.62 28.56 -18.77
C GLN A 236 14.56 29.43 -19.47
N SER A 237 14.48 29.32 -20.80
CA SER A 237 13.36 29.87 -21.57
C SER A 237 12.00 29.31 -21.08
N PRO A 238 10.89 30.02 -21.31
CA PRO A 238 9.55 29.56 -20.93
C PRO A 238 9.24 28.13 -21.39
N GLU A 239 9.59 27.78 -22.63
CA GLU A 239 9.29 26.47 -23.22
C GLU A 239 10.15 25.35 -22.62
N ASP A 240 11.47 25.55 -22.54
CA ASP A 240 12.38 24.53 -22.00
C ASP A 240 12.19 24.35 -20.49
N GLY A 241 11.93 25.45 -19.77
CA GLY A 241 11.59 25.46 -18.36
C GLY A 241 10.30 24.67 -18.09
N ALA A 242 9.25 24.90 -18.89
CA ALA A 242 7.98 24.17 -18.78
C ALA A 242 8.16 22.65 -18.93
N ILE A 243 8.97 22.22 -19.91
CA ILE A 243 9.28 20.79 -20.12
C ILE A 243 10.05 20.21 -18.93
N SER A 244 11.07 20.94 -18.45
CA SER A 244 11.91 20.54 -17.31
C SER A 244 11.07 20.35 -16.04
N ILE A 245 10.25 21.34 -15.70
CA ILE A 245 9.35 21.33 -14.55
C ILE A 245 8.32 20.19 -14.67
N THR A 246 7.69 20.03 -15.82
CA THR A 246 6.69 18.98 -16.05
C THR A 246 7.30 17.58 -15.89
N ASN A 247 8.55 17.38 -16.31
CA ASN A 247 9.25 16.10 -16.12
C ASN A 247 9.59 15.83 -14.64
N ILE A 248 9.96 16.87 -13.87
CA ILE A 248 10.15 16.76 -12.42
C ILE A 248 8.84 16.31 -11.76
N ILE A 249 7.73 17.01 -12.05
CA ILE A 249 6.40 16.68 -11.53
C ILE A 249 6.03 15.22 -11.86
N ARG A 250 6.14 14.85 -13.13
CA ARG A 250 5.85 13.48 -13.61
C ARG A 250 6.70 12.44 -12.87
N HIS A 251 7.99 12.71 -12.68
CA HIS A 251 8.90 11.78 -12.01
C HIS A 251 8.49 11.52 -10.55
N HIS A 252 8.30 12.59 -9.77
CA HIS A 252 7.93 12.50 -8.36
C HIS A 252 6.54 11.88 -8.16
N GLU A 253 5.55 12.24 -8.99
CA GLU A 253 4.21 11.62 -8.90
C GLU A 253 4.23 10.13 -9.26
N THR A 254 5.01 9.73 -10.27
CA THR A 254 5.17 8.32 -10.66
C THR A 254 5.89 7.52 -9.57
N GLU A 255 6.96 8.07 -9.00
CA GLU A 255 7.69 7.43 -7.91
C GLU A 255 6.81 7.27 -6.67
N TYR A 256 6.03 8.29 -6.32
CA TYR A 256 5.11 8.21 -5.19
C TYR A 256 4.00 7.19 -5.41
N MET A 257 3.40 7.14 -6.60
CA MET A 257 2.41 6.12 -6.95
C MET A 257 2.98 4.70 -6.80
N ALA A 258 4.18 4.45 -7.35
CA ALA A 258 4.87 3.16 -7.22
C ALA A 258 5.19 2.82 -5.76
N SER A 259 5.55 3.81 -4.95
CA SER A 259 5.80 3.66 -3.51
C SER A 259 4.55 3.25 -2.74
N ILE A 260 3.38 3.84 -3.04
CA ILE A 260 2.10 3.44 -2.46
C ILE A 260 1.77 2.00 -2.86
N GLU A 261 1.88 1.64 -4.14
CA GLU A 261 1.60 0.29 -4.63
C GLU A 261 2.48 -0.77 -3.95
N ALA A 262 3.78 -0.49 -3.84
CA ALA A 262 4.72 -1.35 -3.14
C ALA A 262 4.40 -1.45 -1.64
N SER A 263 4.02 -0.35 -1.00
CA SER A 263 3.63 -0.33 0.41
C SER A 263 2.39 -1.20 0.66
N TYR A 264 1.36 -1.09 -0.18
CA TYR A 264 0.15 -1.91 -0.09
C TYR A 264 0.36 -3.38 -0.43
N SER A 265 1.27 -3.68 -1.36
CA SER A 265 1.65 -5.07 -1.65
C SER A 265 2.36 -5.73 -0.46
N ASN A 266 3.11 -4.97 0.34
CA ASN A 266 3.87 -5.46 1.49
C ASN A 266 3.13 -5.35 2.84
N LEU A 267 2.06 -4.55 2.91
CA LEU A 267 1.25 -4.31 4.12
C LEU A 267 0.66 -5.59 4.75
N PRO A 268 0.10 -6.54 3.97
CA PRO A 268 -0.41 -7.81 4.50
C PRO A 268 0.68 -8.66 5.18
N ASP A 269 1.93 -8.56 4.73
CA ASP A 269 3.02 -9.42 5.16
C ASP A 269 3.82 -8.87 6.34
N THR A 270 3.69 -7.58 6.64
CA THR A 270 4.46 -6.87 7.67
C THR A 270 3.54 -6.36 8.78
N THR A 271 2.86 -5.24 8.59
CA THR A 271 2.14 -4.50 9.65
C THR A 271 0.81 -5.16 10.02
N PHE A 272 0.01 -5.61 9.05
CA PHE A 272 -1.22 -6.34 9.35
C PHE A 272 -0.94 -7.70 9.96
N LYS A 273 0.11 -8.40 9.50
CA LYS A 273 0.59 -9.58 10.20
C LYS A 273 1.03 -9.23 11.62
N GLN A 274 1.76 -8.14 11.88
CA GLN A 274 2.14 -7.79 13.25
C GLN A 274 0.97 -7.39 14.15
N GLN A 275 -0.02 -6.64 13.65
CA GLN A 275 -1.22 -6.25 14.40
C GLN A 275 -2.23 -7.39 14.56
N CYS A 276 -2.45 -8.20 13.52
CA CYS A 276 -3.34 -9.36 13.56
C CYS A 276 -2.69 -10.59 14.19
N LEU A 277 -1.35 -10.77 14.16
CA LEU A 277 -0.64 -11.81 14.92
C LEU A 277 -0.54 -11.50 16.42
N GLN A 278 -1.09 -10.38 16.90
CA GLN A 278 -1.49 -10.28 18.30
C GLN A 278 -2.57 -11.34 18.63
N LEU A 279 -3.19 -11.93 17.61
CA LEU A 279 -4.13 -13.04 17.68
C LEU A 279 -3.71 -14.22 16.80
N HIS A 280 -3.47 -15.34 17.46
CA HIS A 280 -3.38 -16.68 16.87
C HIS A 280 -2.25 -16.89 15.86
N LYS A 281 -1.06 -17.19 16.38
CA LYS A 281 0.04 -17.81 15.60
C LYS A 281 -0.23 -19.26 15.17
N CYS A 282 -1.41 -19.82 15.44
CA CYS A 282 -1.90 -21.06 14.84
C CYS A 282 -3.04 -20.71 13.89
N ARG A 283 -2.91 -21.10 12.61
CA ARG A 283 -3.91 -20.88 11.54
C ARG A 283 -5.12 -21.83 11.68
N THR A 284 -5.78 -21.83 12.83
CA THR A 284 -7.03 -22.58 13.06
C THR A 284 -7.96 -21.75 13.95
N GLU A 285 -9.27 -21.81 13.70
CA GLU A 285 -10.30 -21.08 14.46
C GLU A 285 -10.28 -21.44 15.97
N MET A 286 -10.58 -20.45 16.82
CA MET A 286 -10.43 -20.54 18.27
C MET A 286 -11.54 -21.39 18.91
N CYS A 287 -11.22 -22.58 19.41
CA CYS A 287 -12.14 -23.38 20.25
C CYS A 287 -12.22 -22.80 21.67
N GLN A 288 -13.43 -22.49 22.16
CA GLN A 288 -13.69 -21.87 23.47
C GLN A 288 -13.44 -22.75 24.73
N HIS A 289 -12.77 -23.92 24.62
CA HIS A 289 -12.65 -24.88 25.74
C HIS A 289 -11.17 -25.29 26.05
N GLN A 290 -10.63 -24.74 27.14
CA GLN A 290 -9.53 -25.09 28.11
C GLN A 290 -8.37 -26.13 27.84
N HIS A 291 -7.22 -25.93 28.57
CA HIS A 291 -5.77 -26.40 28.53
C HIS A 291 -5.40 -27.98 28.62
N THR A 292 -4.21 -28.50 28.11
CA THR A 292 -3.60 -29.87 27.59
C THR A 292 -3.13 -30.29 26.06
N TYR A 293 -1.85 -30.52 25.66
CA TYR A 293 -1.37 -30.60 24.21
C TYR A 293 -1.88 -31.70 23.17
N VAL A 294 -2.06 -31.44 21.83
CA VAL A 294 -2.55 -32.36 20.71
C VAL A 294 -1.86 -32.13 19.31
N ILE A 295 -1.61 -33.10 18.41
CA ILE A 295 -1.00 -32.82 17.05
C ILE A 295 -1.96 -33.18 15.92
N CYS A 296 -2.57 -32.19 15.26
CA CYS A 296 -3.61 -32.41 14.22
C CYS A 296 -3.04 -32.40 12.78
N CYS A 297 -3.40 -33.39 11.96
CA CYS A 297 -3.05 -33.51 10.54
C CYS A 297 -4.35 -33.52 9.70
N CYS A 298 -4.84 -32.35 9.29
CA CYS A 298 -6.04 -32.24 8.45
C CYS A 298 -5.78 -31.41 7.19
N ASP A 299 -6.33 -31.86 6.06
CA ASP A 299 -6.49 -31.09 4.82
C ASP A 299 -7.92 -30.53 4.64
N ASP A 300 -8.86 -30.85 5.55
CA ASP A 300 -10.24 -30.36 5.49
C ASP A 300 -10.75 -29.87 6.85
N ALA A 301 -11.44 -28.74 6.81
CA ALA A 301 -11.85 -27.91 7.93
C ALA A 301 -13.18 -28.35 8.56
N THR A 302 -13.24 -29.52 9.19
CA THR A 302 -14.28 -29.81 10.21
C THR A 302 -13.82 -30.92 11.16
N ALA A 303 -13.48 -30.57 12.40
CA ALA A 303 -13.31 -31.52 13.48
C ALA A 303 -13.64 -30.85 14.84
N SER A 304 -14.76 -31.24 15.45
CA SER A 304 -15.02 -31.00 16.88
C SER A 304 -14.42 -32.15 17.70
N VAL A 305 -13.60 -31.83 18.71
CA VAL A 305 -13.26 -32.78 19.78
C VAL A 305 -13.09 -31.98 21.07
N ASP A 306 -13.86 -32.38 22.08
CA ASP A 306 -13.81 -31.86 23.45
C ASP A 306 -12.56 -32.33 24.19
N GLY A 307 -11.97 -31.41 24.96
CA GLY A 307 -11.10 -31.73 26.09
C GLY A 307 -9.71 -32.29 25.76
N CYS A 308 -8.79 -31.41 25.37
CA CYS A 308 -7.36 -31.44 25.74
C CYS A 308 -6.66 -30.25 25.09
N SER A 309 -6.22 -29.31 25.90
CA SER A 309 -5.55 -28.07 25.49
C SER A 309 -4.07 -27.85 25.16
N LYS A 310 -3.57 -28.00 23.95
CA LYS A 310 -2.39 -27.23 23.47
C LYS A 310 -1.88 -27.90 22.17
N MET A 311 -2.32 -27.52 20.99
CA MET A 311 -1.87 -28.25 19.80
C MET A 311 -0.41 -27.96 19.38
N ILE A 312 0.35 -28.93 18.87
CA ILE A 312 1.44 -28.67 17.90
C ILE A 312 0.84 -28.87 16.51
N LEU A 313 0.64 -27.79 15.76
CA LEU A 313 0.07 -27.80 14.42
C LEU A 313 1.15 -27.77 13.33
N VAL A 314 0.91 -28.53 12.26
CA VAL A 314 1.85 -28.80 11.18
C VAL A 314 1.14 -28.52 9.86
N PHE A 315 1.52 -27.45 9.15
CA PHE A 315 0.92 -27.13 7.85
C PHE A 315 1.72 -27.73 6.69
N MET A 316 1.05 -28.49 5.82
CA MET A 316 1.52 -28.76 4.45
C MET A 316 0.97 -27.68 3.50
N GLN A 317 1.83 -27.19 2.60
CA GLN A 317 1.45 -26.21 1.59
C GLN A 317 0.53 -26.86 0.54
N HIS A 318 -0.59 -26.22 0.22
CA HIS A 318 -0.95 -25.83 -1.15
C HIS A 318 -2.10 -24.79 -1.14
N GLN A 319 -2.10 -23.94 -2.18
CA GLN A 319 -2.96 -22.77 -2.40
C GLN A 319 -4.46 -23.02 -2.20
N VAL A 320 -5.17 -22.13 -1.49
CA VAL A 320 -6.54 -21.65 -1.82
C VAL A 320 -6.76 -20.24 -1.25
N MET A 321 -7.40 -19.40 -2.06
CA MET A 321 -7.81 -18.02 -1.84
C MET A 321 -9.19 -17.96 -1.15
N LEU A 322 -9.39 -16.99 -0.25
CA LEU A 322 -10.62 -16.18 0.02
C LEU A 322 -11.00 -16.00 1.51
N ARG A 323 -11.23 -14.70 1.82
CA ARG A 323 -12.24 -14.04 2.69
C ARG A 323 -12.24 -14.29 4.21
N THR A 324 -11.89 -13.22 4.93
CA THR A 324 -12.11 -12.93 6.36
C THR A 324 -13.59 -12.50 6.60
N PRO A 325 -14.18 -12.52 7.82
CA PRO A 325 -13.83 -11.63 8.95
C PRO A 325 -14.06 -12.17 10.39
N LYS A 326 -13.36 -11.58 11.41
CA LYS A 326 -13.94 -10.97 12.63
C LYS A 326 -12.95 -10.73 13.79
N LEU A 327 -13.22 -9.64 14.49
CA LEU A 327 -12.51 -8.91 15.56
C LEU A 327 -12.46 -9.66 16.91
N LEU A 328 -11.46 -9.40 17.76
CA LEU A 328 -11.31 -10.05 19.07
C LEU A 328 -10.71 -9.13 20.16
N VAL A 329 -11.15 -9.34 21.42
CA VAL A 329 -10.82 -8.60 22.66
C VAL A 329 -9.71 -9.29 23.48
N VAL A 330 -8.74 -8.50 23.91
CA VAL A 330 -7.45 -8.83 24.55
C VAL A 330 -7.53 -9.54 25.92
N ALA A 331 -6.66 -10.55 26.14
CA ALA A 331 -5.99 -10.83 27.42
C ALA A 331 -4.64 -11.57 27.21
N ARG A 332 -3.58 -11.13 27.92
CA ARG A 332 -2.15 -11.50 27.77
C ARG A 332 -1.76 -12.85 28.40
N PHE A 333 -0.82 -13.60 27.79
CA PHE A 333 0.17 -14.48 28.46
C PHE A 333 1.40 -14.77 27.56
N ASP A 334 2.62 -14.84 28.15
CA ASP A 334 3.94 -14.95 27.48
C ASP A 334 4.26 -16.32 26.86
N PHE A 335 4.75 -16.36 25.61
CA PHE A 335 5.18 -17.58 24.89
C PHE A 335 6.38 -17.32 23.94
N SER A 336 7.62 -17.47 24.43
CA SER A 336 8.84 -17.20 23.65
C SER A 336 9.58 -18.44 23.10
N LEU A 337 9.18 -19.69 23.36
CA LEU A 337 10.09 -20.84 23.12
C LEU A 337 9.71 -21.88 22.03
N CYS A 338 8.51 -21.87 21.43
CA CYS A 338 8.04 -23.05 20.67
C CYS A 338 8.33 -23.04 19.14
N LEU A 339 8.80 -21.94 18.54
CA LEU A 339 8.86 -21.75 17.07
C LEU A 339 10.05 -22.40 16.33
N LYS A 340 10.71 -23.43 16.88
CA LYS A 340 11.89 -24.08 16.25
C LYS A 340 11.79 -25.58 15.98
N MET A 341 10.59 -26.18 15.99
CA MET A 341 10.45 -27.65 15.82
C MET A 341 9.71 -28.05 14.54
N LEU A 342 10.37 -28.87 13.71
CA LEU A 342 9.76 -29.48 12.52
C LEU A 342 8.99 -30.78 12.91
N PRO A 343 7.78 -31.00 12.37
CA PRO A 343 6.87 -32.12 12.68
C PRO A 343 7.48 -33.52 12.57
N LEU A 344 8.18 -33.75 11.46
CA LEU A 344 8.83 -35.02 11.16
C LEU A 344 10.01 -35.27 12.10
N SER A 345 10.64 -34.21 12.62
CA SER A 345 11.71 -34.34 13.62
C SER A 345 11.14 -34.85 14.94
N LEU A 346 9.99 -34.31 15.37
CA LEU A 346 9.33 -34.77 16.58
C LEU A 346 8.94 -36.25 16.52
N LEU A 347 8.32 -36.70 15.42
CA LEU A 347 7.95 -38.13 15.28
C LEU A 347 9.14 -39.07 15.11
N LYS A 348 10.24 -38.60 14.50
CA LYS A 348 11.48 -39.38 14.44
C LYS A 348 12.09 -39.56 15.84
N THR A 349 12.08 -38.53 16.66
CA THR A 349 12.56 -38.62 18.06
C THR A 349 11.55 -39.39 18.95
N ALA A 350 10.27 -39.44 18.58
CA ALA A 350 9.22 -40.20 19.27
C ALA A 350 9.28 -41.71 19.03
N GLN A 351 10.17 -42.21 18.18
CA GLN A 351 10.31 -43.66 17.93
C GLN A 351 10.57 -44.41 19.25
N GLY A 352 9.90 -45.53 19.41
CA GLY A 352 9.92 -46.38 20.61
C GLY A 352 8.97 -45.96 21.74
N HIS A 353 8.35 -44.77 21.66
CA HIS A 353 7.49 -44.26 22.74
C HIS A 353 6.01 -44.62 22.51
N PRO A 354 5.22 -44.80 23.59
CA PRO A 354 3.78 -45.01 23.48
C PRO A 354 3.09 -43.74 22.97
N MET A 355 2.14 -43.89 22.05
CA MET A 355 1.35 -42.79 21.53
C MET A 355 -0.09 -43.21 21.21
N LEU A 356 -0.99 -42.25 21.35
CA LEU A 356 -2.39 -42.40 20.97
C LEU A 356 -2.62 -41.70 19.64
N VAL A 357 -3.25 -42.41 18.71
CA VAL A 357 -3.53 -41.97 17.35
C VAL A 357 -5.03 -42.00 17.14
N GLU A 358 -5.64 -40.87 16.79
CA GLU A 358 -7.05 -40.84 16.37
C GLU A 358 -7.10 -40.70 14.84
N LEU A 359 -7.87 -41.57 14.21
CA LEU A 359 -8.13 -41.53 12.77
C LEU A 359 -9.32 -40.62 12.45
N LYS A 360 -9.42 -40.17 11.20
CA LYS A 360 -10.53 -39.34 10.72
C LYS A 360 -11.90 -40.02 10.81
N ASN A 361 -11.94 -41.36 10.84
CA ASN A 361 -13.18 -42.13 11.02
C ASN A 361 -13.63 -42.22 12.50
N GLY A 362 -12.87 -41.66 13.45
CA GLY A 362 -13.15 -41.65 14.89
C GLY A 362 -12.56 -42.82 15.67
N GLU A 363 -11.92 -43.80 15.02
CA GLU A 363 -11.25 -44.90 15.71
C GLU A 363 -9.93 -44.43 16.33
N THR A 364 -9.60 -44.95 17.51
CA THR A 364 -8.35 -44.61 18.22
C THR A 364 -7.44 -45.82 18.35
N TYR A 365 -6.15 -45.62 18.11
CA TYR A 365 -5.12 -46.64 18.19
C TYR A 365 -4.08 -46.20 19.21
N ASN A 366 -3.95 -46.96 20.29
CA ASN A 366 -2.94 -46.73 21.32
C ASN A 366 -1.86 -47.81 21.24
N GLY A 367 -0.61 -47.44 20.95
CA GLY A 367 0.48 -48.38 20.79
C GLY A 367 1.85 -47.69 20.76
N HIS A 368 2.92 -48.46 20.63
CA HIS A 368 4.29 -47.92 20.57
C HIS A 368 4.70 -47.62 19.14
N LEU A 369 5.21 -46.42 18.87
CA LEU A 369 5.70 -46.05 17.55
C LEU A 369 6.96 -46.83 17.21
N VAL A 370 6.89 -47.64 16.15
CA VAL A 370 8.05 -48.38 15.62
C VAL A 370 8.77 -47.55 14.57
N ASN A 371 8.02 -46.96 13.63
CA ASN A 371 8.59 -46.16 12.55
C ASN A 371 7.59 -45.14 12.01
N CYS A 372 8.10 -44.05 11.43
CA CYS A 372 7.36 -43.01 10.74
C CYS A 372 8.11 -42.63 9.46
N ASP A 373 7.44 -42.68 8.31
CA ASP A 373 8.03 -42.26 7.04
C ASP A 373 7.84 -40.75 6.76
N THR A 374 8.35 -40.27 5.63
CA THR A 374 8.29 -38.86 5.22
C THR A 374 6.87 -38.37 4.93
N TRP A 375 5.92 -39.28 4.67
CA TRP A 375 4.51 -38.98 4.46
C TRP A 375 3.67 -39.21 5.72
N MET A 376 4.32 -39.33 6.89
CA MET A 376 3.69 -39.52 8.19
C MET A 376 2.88 -40.82 8.30
N ASN A 377 3.16 -41.82 7.45
CA ASN A 377 2.64 -43.16 7.69
C ASN A 377 3.38 -43.77 8.86
N ILE A 378 2.64 -44.36 9.79
CA ILE A 378 3.19 -44.85 11.06
C ILE A 378 2.96 -46.35 11.21
N HIS A 379 3.96 -46.99 11.80
CA HIS A 379 3.90 -48.38 12.23
C HIS A 379 3.85 -48.40 13.76
N LEU A 380 2.80 -48.99 14.32
CA LEU A 380 2.62 -49.17 15.76
C LEU A 380 2.74 -50.66 16.13
N ARG A 381 3.29 -50.94 17.31
CA ARG A 381 3.28 -52.27 17.93
C ARG A 381 2.49 -52.28 19.24
N GLU A 382 1.98 -53.45 19.61
CA GLU A 382 1.21 -53.70 20.83
C GLU A 382 0.00 -52.77 20.93
N VAL A 383 -0.83 -52.77 19.89
CA VAL A 383 -1.84 -51.75 19.64
C VAL A 383 -3.18 -52.15 20.23
N ILE A 384 -3.82 -51.21 20.91
CA ILE A 384 -5.22 -51.31 21.33
C ILE A 384 -6.01 -50.34 20.47
N CYS A 385 -6.84 -50.88 19.58
CA CYS A 385 -7.80 -50.12 18.79
C CYS A 385 -9.11 -49.99 19.56
N THR A 386 -9.67 -48.78 19.64
CA THR A 386 -10.99 -48.51 20.21
C THR A 386 -11.90 -47.97 19.11
N SER A 387 -13.11 -48.52 19.00
CA SER A 387 -14.12 -48.02 18.06
C SER A 387 -14.50 -46.57 18.35
N LYS A 388 -15.02 -45.87 17.34
CA LYS A 388 -15.51 -44.48 17.46
C LYS A 388 -16.49 -44.24 18.62
N ASP A 389 -17.31 -45.23 18.98
CA ASP A 389 -18.33 -45.11 20.03
C ASP A 389 -17.76 -45.39 21.44
N GLY A 390 -16.47 -45.76 21.56
CA GLY A 390 -15.80 -46.05 22.83
C GLY A 390 -16.08 -47.43 23.43
N ASP A 391 -17.06 -48.18 22.91
CA ASP A 391 -17.57 -49.40 23.55
C ASP A 391 -16.85 -50.70 23.17
N ARG A 392 -16.03 -50.69 22.10
CA ARG A 392 -15.36 -51.90 21.59
C ARG A 392 -13.85 -51.69 21.47
N PHE A 393 -13.10 -52.68 21.97
CA PHE A 393 -11.64 -52.67 22.00
C PHE A 393 -11.08 -53.93 21.32
N TRP A 394 -10.11 -53.75 20.43
CA TRP A 394 -9.37 -54.84 19.78
C TRP A 394 -7.89 -54.71 20.08
N ARG A 395 -7.26 -55.81 20.46
CA ARG A 395 -5.80 -55.87 20.66
C ARG A 395 -5.17 -56.47 19.41
N MET A 396 -4.18 -55.78 18.86
CA MET A 396 -3.46 -56.19 17.67
C MET A 396 -1.95 -56.15 17.95
N PRO A 397 -1.18 -57.14 17.48
CA PRO A 397 0.26 -57.15 17.71
C PRO A 397 0.97 -56.00 16.99
N GLU A 398 0.55 -55.68 15.77
CA GLU A 398 1.08 -54.57 14.97
C GLU A 398 -0.03 -53.93 14.15
N CYS A 399 0.12 -52.63 13.85
CA CYS A 399 -0.80 -51.88 13.01
C CYS A 399 -0.02 -50.89 12.14
N TYR A 400 -0.36 -50.86 10.85
CA TYR A 400 0.12 -49.83 9.93
C TYR A 400 -1.00 -48.84 9.63
N ILE A 401 -0.72 -47.56 9.84
CA ILE A 401 -1.67 -46.48 9.67
C ILE A 401 -1.12 -45.49 8.66
N ARG A 402 -1.92 -45.18 7.64
CA ARG A 402 -1.56 -44.23 6.59
C ARG A 402 -1.70 -42.79 7.10
N GLY A 403 -0.69 -41.96 6.91
CA GLY A 403 -0.59 -40.61 7.46
C GLY A 403 -1.76 -39.71 7.10
N ASN A 404 -2.29 -39.82 5.88
CA ASN A 404 -3.43 -39.03 5.42
C ASN A 404 -4.77 -39.39 6.10
N THR A 405 -4.85 -40.55 6.75
CA THR A 405 -6.04 -40.98 7.52
C THR A 405 -5.99 -40.57 8.98
N ILE A 406 -4.83 -40.11 9.45
CA ILE A 406 -4.62 -39.67 10.83
C ILE A 406 -5.26 -38.29 10.98
N LYS A 407 -6.06 -38.14 12.03
CA LYS A 407 -6.64 -36.86 12.45
C LYS A 407 -5.71 -36.18 13.43
N TYR A 408 -5.29 -36.87 14.50
CA TYR A 408 -4.26 -36.37 15.39
C TYR A 408 -3.46 -37.45 16.12
N LEU A 409 -2.29 -37.06 16.63
CA LEU A 409 -1.41 -37.88 17.48
C LEU A 409 -1.23 -37.21 18.84
N ARG A 410 -1.19 -38.00 19.92
CA ARG A 410 -0.76 -37.55 21.25
C ARG A 410 0.62 -38.13 21.54
N VAL A 411 1.59 -37.23 21.69
CA VAL A 411 2.99 -37.58 21.98
C VAL A 411 3.28 -37.31 23.46
N PRO A 412 3.95 -38.21 24.18
CA PRO A 412 4.34 -37.98 25.57
C PRO A 412 5.30 -36.79 25.71
N ASP A 413 5.18 -36.06 26.82
CA ASP A 413 5.99 -34.86 27.11
C ASP A 413 7.51 -35.14 27.13
N GLU A 414 7.92 -36.34 27.56
CA GLU A 414 9.33 -36.78 27.60
C GLU A 414 10.02 -36.75 26.24
N VAL A 415 9.26 -36.88 25.14
CA VAL A 415 9.81 -36.82 23.77
C VAL A 415 10.12 -35.38 23.39
N ILE A 416 9.33 -34.41 23.86
CA ILE A 416 9.47 -33.00 23.54
C ILE A 416 10.78 -32.44 24.10
N ASP A 417 11.13 -32.84 25.32
CA ASP A 417 12.38 -32.43 25.97
C ASP A 417 13.62 -32.97 25.23
N LYS A 418 13.55 -34.22 24.75
CA LYS A 418 14.63 -34.86 23.99
C LYS A 418 14.91 -34.15 22.65
N VAL A 419 13.88 -33.65 21.97
CA VAL A 419 14.09 -32.94 20.69
C VAL A 419 14.71 -31.56 20.90
N GLN A 420 14.44 -30.90 22.05
CA GLN A 420 15.09 -29.64 22.40
C GLN A 420 16.60 -29.81 22.63
N GLU A 421 17.02 -30.95 23.20
CA GLU A 421 18.43 -31.30 23.37
C GLU A 421 19.09 -31.66 22.02
N GLU A 422 18.43 -32.44 21.15
CA GLU A 422 18.94 -32.77 19.81
C GLU A 422 19.11 -31.51 18.93
N THR A 423 18.19 -30.55 19.02
CA THR A 423 18.23 -29.31 18.22
C THR A 423 19.38 -28.40 18.67
N LYS A 424 19.68 -28.33 19.98
CA LYS A 424 20.84 -27.62 20.52
C LYS A 424 22.15 -28.25 20.06
N SER A 425 22.25 -29.58 20.06
CA SER A 425 23.45 -30.33 19.66
C SER A 425 23.82 -30.16 18.17
N ARG A 426 22.84 -29.91 17.30
CA ARG A 426 23.05 -29.67 15.86
C ARG A 426 23.58 -28.27 15.55
N THR A 427 23.23 -27.27 16.34
CA THR A 427 23.74 -25.89 16.21
C THR A 427 25.22 -25.75 16.58
N ASP A 428 25.75 -26.65 17.41
CA ASP A 428 27.16 -26.64 17.83
C ASP A 428 28.13 -27.34 16.85
N ARG A 429 27.62 -27.99 15.80
CA ARG A 429 28.46 -28.61 14.76
C ARG A 429 28.66 -27.65 13.58
N LYS A 430 29.71 -26.80 13.68
CA LYS A 430 30.24 -26.00 12.57
C LYS A 430 30.63 -26.90 11.37
N PRO A 431 30.43 -26.46 10.11
CA PRO A 431 31.07 -27.08 8.96
C PRO A 431 32.59 -26.85 9.00
N PRO A 432 33.43 -27.81 8.57
CA PRO A 432 34.87 -27.60 8.52
C PRO A 432 35.26 -26.70 7.35
N GLY A 433 35.82 -25.53 7.68
CA GLY A 433 36.95 -24.95 6.94
C GLY A 433 36.66 -23.92 5.84
N VAL A 434 36.79 -22.63 6.17
CA VAL A 434 37.65 -21.68 5.43
C VAL A 434 38.29 -20.76 6.47
N GLY A 435 39.59 -20.93 6.69
CA GLY A 435 40.34 -20.35 7.80
C GLY A 435 40.66 -18.87 7.63
N ARG A 436 40.48 -18.11 8.73
CA ARG A 436 41.19 -16.85 8.99
C ARG A 436 42.64 -17.16 9.39
N GLY A 437 43.53 -16.23 9.03
CA GLY A 437 44.98 -16.41 9.00
C GLY A 437 45.69 -16.69 10.33
N ARG A 438 46.92 -17.15 10.17
CA ARG A 438 47.93 -17.23 11.23
C ARG A 438 49.09 -16.29 10.87
N GLY A 439 49.31 -15.30 11.73
CA GLY A 439 50.54 -14.51 11.73
C GLY A 439 51.71 -15.26 12.37
N ARG A 440 52.90 -14.99 11.85
CA ARG A 440 54.25 -15.03 12.46
C ARG A 440 55.02 -13.98 11.64
N GLY A 441 55.35 -12.79 12.12
CA GLY A 441 56.17 -12.43 13.27
C GLY A 441 57.57 -12.03 12.76
N ARG A 442 58.02 -10.80 13.06
CA ARG A 442 59.42 -10.38 13.37
C ARG A 442 59.77 -8.96 12.87
N GLU A 443 60.32 -8.17 13.79
CA GLU A 443 60.79 -6.78 13.71
C GLU A 443 62.10 -6.57 12.91
N GLU A 444 62.37 -5.27 12.69
CA GLU A 444 63.67 -4.58 12.52
C GLU A 444 64.38 -4.58 11.16
N GLY A 445 64.79 -3.37 10.73
CA GLY A 445 66.03 -3.19 9.96
C GLY A 445 65.99 -2.31 8.70
N ALA A 446 66.13 -0.99 8.91
CA ALA A 446 66.87 0.04 8.16
C ALA A 446 67.25 -0.09 6.66
N SER A 447 67.45 1.11 6.07
CA SER A 447 68.09 1.49 4.79
C SER A 447 67.16 1.51 3.57
N GLY A 448 67.15 2.51 2.69
CA GLY A 448 67.91 3.76 2.60
C GLY A 448 67.74 4.34 1.18
N ARG A 449 67.46 5.65 1.13
CA ARG A 449 67.69 6.61 0.02
C ARG A 449 66.87 6.59 -1.30
N PRO A 450 66.63 7.79 -1.88
CA PRO A 450 65.95 8.01 -3.16
C PRO A 450 66.91 8.25 -4.35
N ALA A 451 66.44 8.06 -5.59
CA ALA A 451 67.03 8.58 -6.83
C ALA A 451 65.94 8.58 -7.93
N LYS A 452 65.50 9.69 -8.51
CA LYS A 452 66.15 10.59 -9.49
C LYS A 452 66.41 9.92 -10.85
N GLY A 453 65.59 10.28 -11.85
CA GLY A 453 66.11 10.83 -13.11
C GLY A 453 65.85 10.07 -14.43
N ILE A 454 65.31 10.84 -15.38
CA ILE A 454 65.82 11.06 -16.75
C ILE A 454 65.41 10.09 -17.88
N GLY A 455 64.87 10.68 -18.96
CA GLY A 455 65.09 10.31 -20.37
C GLY A 455 63.83 9.93 -21.14
N ARG A 456 63.24 10.77 -22.02
CA ARG A 456 63.62 11.26 -23.37
C ARG A 456 63.26 10.30 -24.53
N GLY A 457 62.66 10.87 -25.59
CA GLY A 457 62.49 10.32 -26.96
C GLY A 457 61.02 10.06 -27.30
N LEU A 458 60.27 10.89 -28.03
CA LEU A 458 60.38 11.38 -29.42
C LEU A 458 60.48 10.28 -30.51
N ASP A 459 59.45 10.33 -31.36
CA ASP A 459 59.37 10.06 -32.79
C ASP A 459 59.06 8.66 -33.39
N ASP A 460 57.95 8.70 -34.15
CA ASP A 460 57.72 8.23 -35.52
C ASP A 460 57.61 6.73 -35.90
N GLY A 461 56.70 6.49 -36.86
CA GLY A 461 56.91 5.47 -37.89
C GLY A 461 56.06 4.19 -37.87
N GLY A 462 54.87 4.24 -38.50
CA GLY A 462 54.59 3.45 -39.71
C GLY A 462 54.26 1.94 -39.67
N SER A 463 53.03 1.64 -40.10
CA SER A 463 52.65 0.69 -41.17
C SER A 463 52.61 -0.85 -41.00
N LYS A 464 51.47 -1.40 -41.49
CA LYS A 464 51.20 -2.66 -42.22
C LYS A 464 50.71 -3.95 -41.49
N GLY A 465 49.63 -4.51 -42.06
CA GLY A 465 49.27 -5.94 -42.06
C GLY A 465 47.81 -6.23 -41.71
N MET A 466 46.85 -6.25 -42.66
CA MET A 466 46.35 -7.43 -43.43
C MET A 466 45.75 -8.55 -42.54
N GLY A 467 44.54 -9.12 -42.69
CA GLY A 467 43.47 -9.02 -43.68
C GLY A 467 42.40 -10.14 -43.44
N GLY A 468 41.27 -10.09 -44.17
CA GLY A 468 40.36 -11.21 -44.48
C GLY A 468 39.16 -11.42 -43.53
N GLY A 469 37.90 -11.55 -43.96
CA GLY A 469 37.30 -11.58 -45.29
C GLY A 469 35.76 -11.57 -45.19
N ARG A 470 35.09 -10.93 -46.15
CA ARG A 470 33.63 -11.01 -46.38
C ARG A 470 33.37 -11.97 -47.55
N GLY A 471 32.59 -13.02 -47.31
CA GLY A 471 31.97 -13.87 -48.32
C GLY A 471 30.51 -13.47 -48.55
N ARG A 472 30.04 -13.62 -49.78
CA ARG A 472 28.92 -12.95 -50.45
C ARG A 472 27.98 -14.03 -51.00
N GLY A 473 26.67 -13.77 -51.09
CA GLY A 473 25.79 -14.42 -52.08
C GLY A 473 24.50 -15.04 -51.54
N GLY A 474 23.35 -14.48 -51.96
CA GLY A 474 22.07 -15.23 -52.10
C GLY A 474 22.12 -16.15 -53.34
N PRO A 475 21.01 -16.48 -54.05
CA PRO A 475 19.60 -16.03 -53.92
C PRO A 475 18.52 -17.14 -54.15
N GLY A 476 17.23 -16.73 -54.15
CA GLY A 476 16.11 -17.42 -54.82
C GLY A 476 15.36 -18.44 -53.96
N GLY A 477 14.03 -18.56 -53.94
CA GLY A 477 12.96 -18.05 -54.81
C GLY A 477 11.93 -19.18 -54.99
N ARG A 478 10.64 -18.82 -55.21
CA ARG A 478 9.47 -19.61 -55.66
C ARG A 478 8.41 -19.95 -54.59
N THR A 479 7.27 -19.23 -54.57
CA THR A 479 5.96 -19.48 -55.26
C THR A 479 5.18 -20.67 -54.67
N GLY A 480 3.88 -20.63 -54.39
CA GLY A 480 2.86 -19.61 -54.63
C GLY A 480 1.45 -20.19 -54.46
N GLY A 481 0.45 -19.29 -54.39
CA GLY A 481 -0.98 -19.50 -54.71
C GLY A 481 -1.81 -20.31 -53.71
N ASN A 482 -3.15 -20.20 -53.65
CA ASN A 482 -4.15 -19.26 -54.16
C ASN A 482 -5.49 -19.69 -53.52
N ARG A 483 -6.53 -18.84 -53.65
CA ARG A 483 -7.99 -19.04 -53.35
C ARG A 483 -8.40 -18.66 -51.92
N GLY A 484 -9.39 -17.80 -51.67
CA GLY A 484 -10.42 -17.20 -52.51
C GLY A 484 -11.82 -17.65 -52.08
N GLY A 485 -12.69 -16.70 -51.73
CA GLY A 485 -14.14 -16.83 -51.50
C GLY A 485 -14.52 -16.89 -50.01
N GLY A 486 -15.48 -16.14 -49.47
CA GLY A 486 -16.50 -15.26 -50.04
C GLY A 486 -17.84 -15.47 -49.31
N ARG A 487 -18.38 -14.38 -48.74
CA ARG A 487 -19.80 -14.10 -48.38
C ARG A 487 -20.49 -14.88 -47.25
N GLY A 488 -21.23 -14.12 -46.43
CA GLY A 488 -22.40 -14.60 -45.69
C GLY A 488 -22.91 -13.61 -44.65
N ARG A 489 -24.06 -12.98 -44.93
CA ARG A 489 -24.82 -12.12 -44.01
C ARG A 489 -25.40 -12.91 -42.83
N GLY A 490 -25.59 -12.22 -41.71
CA GLY A 490 -26.47 -12.55 -40.58
C GLY A 490 -26.69 -11.28 -39.80
#